data_AF-A0A351X3J5-F1
#
_entry.id   AF-A0A351X3J5-F1
#
_cell.length_a   1.000
_cell.length_b   1.000
_cell.length_c   1.000
_cell.angle_alpha   90.00
_cell.angle_beta   90.00
_cell.angle_gamma   90.00
#
_symmetry.space_group_name_H-M   'P 1'
#
loop_
_entity.id
_entity.type
_entity.pdbx_description
1 polymer ?
#
loop_
_entity_poly.entity_id
_entity_poly.type
_entity_poly.pdbx_seq_one_letter_code
_entity_poly.pdbx_strand_id
1 'polypeptide(L)'
;TGLPFGDGTAYTVQLEPEGLQLFADAILTITPAAEIPIDHQLFFGYQGQGTDLILAAPVVESSEIKIQVSHFSGYGVTKGLLADIEPVRQRLGGSAEARLRSRIAEELGRERQKQLLGSGEESLDVDFEAYFKEYEEQVVKPRIAAAGESCAAGRLALETVLGHERQKQLLGMAGSEGGLPFDVGLMDTVTNVCMKEEYEMCRDDHVVQRIIPVWLGTERQYQLLGFAEGSPALENARNYVRKCLRFELEFHSDGIFHDGGGGGYDSTVESKIVLQFNPQDFTMKGKSALINTAFEFRAPGCAVTSNRGGGDFEVLDLAIVPGETSTANPLGSVKDFNMMYFPGNTSESASITCEDQPTFNMPPSPLWTGFFLPLHESELNFEKGGFEASGWEILGGEYFAKKEWTKNDASIDITEVGTFKLYHRPE
;
A
#
# COMPACT_ATOMS: atom_id res chain seq x y z
N THR A 1 31.33 -30.06 7.62
CA THR A 1 31.12 -31.43 7.09
C THR A 1 29.65 -31.57 6.71
N GLY A 2 29.34 -31.78 5.44
CA GLY A 2 27.93 -31.82 4.99
C GLY A 2 27.67 -31.52 3.51
N LEU A 3 28.68 -31.03 2.76
CA LEU A 3 28.57 -30.90 1.31
C LEU A 3 28.46 -32.30 0.67
N PRO A 4 27.47 -32.52 -0.22
CA PRO A 4 27.21 -33.83 -0.80
C PRO A 4 28.15 -34.17 -1.98
N PHE A 5 29.04 -33.24 -2.37
CA PHE A 5 30.02 -33.39 -3.45
C PHE A 5 31.37 -32.76 -3.08
N GLY A 6 32.43 -33.17 -3.79
CA GLY A 6 33.81 -32.75 -3.53
C GLY A 6 34.48 -33.46 -2.36
N ASP A 7 35.68 -33.02 -2.00
CA ASP A 7 36.52 -33.64 -0.95
C ASP A 7 36.15 -33.21 0.48
N GLY A 8 35.09 -32.41 0.63
CA GLY A 8 34.60 -31.89 1.91
C GLY A 8 35.27 -30.60 2.39
N THR A 9 36.30 -30.10 1.69
CA THR A 9 36.92 -28.79 1.95
C THR A 9 36.24 -27.72 1.11
N ALA A 10 35.60 -26.75 1.78
CA ALA A 10 34.86 -25.69 1.11
C ALA A 10 35.31 -24.31 1.56
N TYR A 11 35.43 -23.39 0.60
CA TYR A 11 35.71 -21.99 0.84
C TYR A 11 34.43 -21.20 0.54
N THR A 12 33.81 -20.68 1.59
CA THR A 12 32.49 -20.06 1.52
C THR A 12 32.50 -18.61 2.01
N VAL A 13 31.63 -17.80 1.42
CA VAL A 13 31.37 -16.42 1.81
C VAL A 13 29.86 -16.27 2.02
N GLN A 14 29.47 -15.74 3.19
CA GLN A 14 28.09 -15.39 3.50
C GLN A 14 27.89 -13.88 3.28
N LEU A 15 26.89 -13.52 2.48
CA LEU A 15 26.48 -12.13 2.27
C LEU A 15 25.18 -11.85 3.04
N GLU A 16 25.14 -10.77 3.81
CA GLU A 16 23.99 -10.36 4.63
C GLU A 16 23.58 -8.89 4.33
N PRO A 17 22.27 -8.54 4.36
CA PRO A 17 21.14 -9.39 4.72
C PRO A 17 20.76 -10.37 3.61
N GLU A 18 20.42 -11.60 3.99
CA GLU A 18 20.04 -12.67 3.07
C GLU A 18 18.81 -12.30 2.21
N GLY A 19 18.84 -12.68 0.94
CA GLY A 19 17.76 -12.46 -0.03
C GLY A 19 17.76 -11.09 -0.71
N LEU A 20 18.61 -10.14 -0.29
CA LEU A 20 18.70 -8.81 -0.90
C LEU A 20 19.10 -8.92 -2.38
N GLN A 21 18.19 -8.53 -3.28
CA GLN A 21 18.42 -8.54 -4.73
C GLN A 21 19.30 -7.38 -5.17
N LEU A 22 20.23 -7.64 -6.09
CA LEU A 22 21.08 -6.63 -6.69
C LEU A 22 20.46 -6.10 -7.99
N PHE A 23 20.62 -4.81 -8.25
CA PHE A 23 20.11 -4.19 -9.48
C PHE A 23 20.86 -4.67 -10.74
N ALA A 24 22.13 -5.05 -10.57
CA ALA A 24 22.97 -5.68 -11.57
C ALA A 24 23.85 -6.73 -10.89
N ASP A 25 24.27 -7.75 -11.62
CA ASP A 25 25.10 -8.81 -11.08
C ASP A 25 26.44 -8.26 -10.58
N ALA A 26 26.80 -8.66 -9.36
CA ALA A 26 28.11 -8.43 -8.78
C ALA A 26 29.03 -9.64 -9.02
N ILE A 27 30.33 -9.43 -8.83
CA ILE A 27 31.32 -10.50 -8.95
C ILE A 27 31.92 -10.76 -7.57
N LEU A 28 31.72 -11.98 -7.07
CA LEU A 28 32.40 -12.48 -5.89
C LEU A 28 33.70 -13.16 -6.31
N THR A 29 34.84 -12.71 -5.78
CA THR A 29 36.14 -13.37 -5.96
C THR A 29 36.51 -14.10 -4.67
N ILE A 30 36.86 -15.38 -4.77
CA ILE A 30 37.34 -16.18 -3.65
C ILE A 30 38.81 -16.53 -3.91
N THR A 31 39.69 -16.29 -2.94
CA THR A 31 41.12 -16.63 -3.03
C THR A 31 41.47 -17.67 -1.96
N PRO A 32 41.42 -18.98 -2.29
CA PRO A 32 41.83 -20.04 -1.38
C PRO A 32 43.31 -19.93 -1.01
N ALA A 33 43.65 -20.35 0.22
CA ALA A 33 45.05 -20.42 0.66
C ALA A 33 45.85 -21.51 -0.09
N ALA A 34 45.17 -22.57 -0.55
CA ALA A 34 45.73 -23.61 -1.40
C ALA A 34 45.03 -23.58 -2.77
N GLU A 35 45.81 -23.56 -3.84
CA GLU A 35 45.29 -23.51 -5.21
C GLU A 35 44.40 -24.73 -5.52
N ILE A 36 43.23 -24.47 -6.11
CA ILE A 36 42.32 -25.51 -6.60
C ILE A 36 42.49 -25.57 -8.13
N PRO A 37 42.93 -26.70 -8.71
CA PRO A 37 43.01 -26.86 -10.15
C PRO A 37 41.70 -26.53 -10.85
N ILE A 38 41.75 -25.91 -12.03
CA ILE A 38 40.57 -25.40 -12.75
C ILE A 38 39.52 -26.50 -13.00
N ASP A 39 39.97 -27.69 -13.39
CA ASP A 39 39.14 -28.88 -13.62
C ASP A 39 38.52 -29.46 -12.33
N HIS A 40 39.03 -29.04 -11.16
CA HIS A 40 38.57 -29.47 -9.85
C HIS A 40 37.79 -28.38 -9.11
N GLN A 41 37.46 -27.25 -9.74
CA GLN A 41 36.68 -26.17 -9.13
C GLN A 41 35.18 -26.42 -9.29
N LEU A 42 34.46 -26.68 -8.19
CA LEU A 42 33.00 -26.75 -8.16
C LEU A 42 32.43 -25.55 -7.40
N PHE A 43 31.66 -24.73 -8.11
CA PHE A 43 31.01 -23.53 -7.57
C PHE A 43 29.60 -23.85 -7.09
N PHE A 44 29.24 -23.38 -5.90
CA PHE A 44 27.93 -23.63 -5.31
C PHE A 44 27.41 -22.42 -4.55
N GLY A 45 26.09 -22.39 -4.37
CA GLY A 45 25.37 -21.42 -3.55
C GLY A 45 24.46 -22.12 -2.56
N TYR A 46 24.14 -21.47 -1.46
CA TYR A 46 23.26 -21.98 -0.40
C TYR A 46 22.58 -20.82 0.34
N GLN A 47 21.52 -21.15 1.08
CA GLN A 47 20.82 -20.22 1.96
C GLN A 47 21.05 -20.57 3.44
N GLY A 48 20.99 -19.56 4.30
CA GLY A 48 21.12 -19.64 5.75
C GLY A 48 22.30 -20.49 6.20
N GLN A 49 21.99 -21.57 6.93
CA GLN A 49 22.97 -22.52 7.45
C GLN A 49 23.28 -23.70 6.49
N GLY A 50 23.04 -23.54 5.19
CA GLY A 50 23.31 -24.55 4.16
C GLY A 50 22.08 -25.22 3.56
N THR A 51 20.91 -24.57 3.61
CA THR A 51 19.69 -25.01 2.94
C THR A 51 19.71 -24.61 1.45
N ASP A 52 18.86 -25.22 0.62
CA ASP A 52 18.74 -24.91 -0.81
C ASP A 52 20.07 -24.85 -1.57
N LEU A 53 20.91 -25.86 -1.36
CA LEU A 53 22.18 -26.00 -2.06
C LEU A 53 21.96 -26.11 -3.58
N ILE A 54 22.58 -25.21 -4.33
CA ILE A 54 22.54 -25.14 -5.79
C ILE A 54 23.95 -24.99 -6.37
N LEU A 55 24.11 -25.19 -7.68
CA LEU A 55 25.34 -24.80 -8.37
C LEU A 55 25.31 -23.31 -8.69
N ALA A 56 26.45 -22.64 -8.55
CA ALA A 56 26.59 -21.20 -8.78
C ALA A 56 27.27 -20.92 -10.12
N ALA A 57 26.82 -19.88 -10.83
CA ALA A 57 27.35 -19.52 -12.13
C ALA A 57 28.75 -18.91 -12.01
N PRO A 58 29.80 -19.50 -12.62
CA PRO A 58 31.12 -18.92 -12.62
C PRO A 58 31.26 -17.82 -13.69
N VAL A 59 32.23 -16.91 -13.52
CA VAL A 59 32.64 -15.99 -14.59
C VAL A 59 33.49 -16.77 -15.60
N VAL A 60 32.89 -17.23 -16.69
CA VAL A 60 33.47 -18.21 -17.64
C VAL A 60 34.91 -17.88 -18.05
N GLU A 61 35.19 -16.64 -18.47
CA GLU A 61 36.46 -16.21 -19.06
C GLU A 61 37.62 -16.00 -18.06
N SER A 62 37.37 -16.01 -16.75
CA SER A 62 38.41 -15.65 -15.77
C SER A 62 39.24 -16.85 -15.31
N SER A 63 40.56 -16.82 -15.18
CA SER A 63 41.26 -17.94 -14.51
C SER A 63 41.09 -17.96 -12.98
N GLU A 64 40.62 -16.86 -12.39
CA GLU A 64 40.38 -16.72 -10.96
C GLU A 64 39.04 -17.37 -10.55
N ILE A 65 38.90 -17.75 -9.28
CA ILE A 65 37.66 -18.29 -8.74
C ILE A 65 36.68 -17.13 -8.53
N LYS A 66 35.85 -16.90 -9.56
CA LYS A 66 34.86 -15.82 -9.61
C LYS A 66 33.47 -16.36 -9.85
N ILE A 67 32.51 -15.86 -9.06
CA ILE A 67 31.09 -16.22 -9.10
C ILE A 67 30.28 -14.98 -9.46
N GLN A 68 29.32 -15.12 -10.37
CA GLN A 68 28.31 -14.09 -10.63
C GLN A 68 27.23 -14.16 -9.55
N VAL A 69 26.97 -13.03 -8.89
CA VAL A 69 26.09 -12.91 -7.74
C VAL A 69 24.99 -11.90 -8.05
N SER A 70 23.73 -12.35 -7.99
CA SER A 70 22.55 -11.53 -8.25
C SER A 70 21.81 -11.12 -6.98
N HIS A 71 22.12 -11.74 -5.84
CA HIS A 71 21.51 -11.45 -4.55
C HIS A 71 22.41 -11.87 -3.40
N PHE A 72 22.12 -11.39 -2.20
CA PHE A 72 22.87 -11.79 -1.01
C PHE A 72 22.44 -13.17 -0.53
N SER A 73 23.38 -14.10 -0.47
CA SER A 73 23.23 -15.45 0.10
C SER A 73 24.62 -16.03 0.43
N GLY A 74 24.68 -17.34 0.69
CA GLY A 74 25.92 -18.07 0.83
C GLY A 74 26.45 -18.55 -0.52
N TYR A 75 27.73 -18.34 -0.79
CA TYR A 75 28.41 -18.79 -2.00
C TYR A 75 29.72 -19.47 -1.67
N GLY A 76 30.17 -20.40 -2.49
CA GLY A 76 31.46 -21.03 -2.27
C GLY A 76 32.02 -21.82 -3.44
N VAL A 77 33.25 -22.27 -3.22
CA VAL A 77 33.95 -23.21 -4.09
C VAL A 77 34.43 -24.40 -3.26
N THR A 78 34.37 -25.58 -3.84
CA THR A 78 34.93 -26.81 -3.27
C THR A 78 35.81 -27.50 -4.29
N LYS A 79 36.75 -28.33 -3.81
CA LYS A 79 37.56 -29.18 -4.68
C LYS A 79 36.76 -30.45 -5.01
N GLY A 80 36.40 -30.63 -6.27
CA GLY A 80 35.67 -31.79 -6.76
C GLY A 80 35.54 -31.81 -8.28
N LEU A 81 35.08 -32.93 -8.83
CA LEU A 81 34.87 -33.07 -10.27
C LEU A 81 33.40 -32.81 -10.62
N LEU A 82 33.13 -32.29 -11.81
CA LEU A 82 31.75 -32.17 -12.31
C LEU A 82 31.03 -33.52 -12.38
N ALA A 83 31.77 -34.62 -12.53
CA ALA A 83 31.24 -35.99 -12.44
C ALA A 83 30.66 -36.32 -11.06
N ASP A 84 31.10 -35.65 -10.00
CA ASP A 84 30.62 -35.86 -8.62
C ASP A 84 29.21 -35.28 -8.38
N ILE A 85 28.68 -34.49 -9.34
CA ILE A 85 27.34 -33.91 -9.25
C ILE A 85 26.25 -34.95 -9.52
N GLU A 86 26.50 -35.91 -10.42
CA GLU A 86 25.46 -36.83 -10.91
C GLU A 86 24.75 -37.62 -9.79
N PRO A 87 25.46 -38.18 -8.78
CA PRO A 87 24.82 -38.91 -7.68
C PRO A 87 23.94 -38.05 -6.75
N VAL A 88 24.07 -36.73 -6.85
CA VAL A 88 23.44 -35.76 -5.93
C VAL A 88 22.57 -34.74 -6.65
N ARG A 89 22.51 -34.78 -7.98
CA ARG A 89 21.76 -33.86 -8.85
C ARG A 89 20.31 -33.67 -8.40
N GLN A 90 19.62 -34.75 -8.03
CA GLN A 90 18.22 -34.69 -7.58
C GLN A 90 18.03 -34.00 -6.22
N ARG A 91 19.10 -33.86 -5.44
CA ARG A 91 19.12 -33.20 -4.13
C ARG A 91 19.54 -31.72 -4.21
N LEU A 92 20.03 -31.27 -5.38
CA LEU A 92 20.40 -29.88 -5.60
C LEU A 92 19.17 -29.07 -6.00
N GLY A 93 18.87 -28.03 -5.21
CA GLY A 93 17.71 -27.18 -5.37
C GLY A 93 16.39 -27.82 -4.89
N GLY A 94 15.60 -27.07 -4.14
CA GLY A 94 14.25 -27.47 -3.70
C GLY A 94 13.15 -27.18 -4.73
N SER A 95 13.36 -26.21 -5.61
CA SER A 95 12.37 -25.76 -6.61
C SER A 95 12.77 -26.14 -8.04
N ALA A 96 11.80 -26.14 -8.97
CA ALA A 96 12.08 -26.35 -10.39
C ALA A 96 13.06 -25.29 -10.94
N GLU A 97 12.86 -24.03 -10.55
CA GLU A 97 13.75 -22.91 -10.89
C GLU A 97 15.18 -23.14 -10.38
N ALA A 98 15.35 -23.55 -9.12
CA ALA A 98 16.67 -23.81 -8.53
C ALA A 98 17.40 -24.98 -9.23
N ARG A 99 16.65 -26.02 -9.64
CA ARG A 99 17.19 -27.15 -10.41
C ARG A 99 17.64 -26.73 -11.81
N LEU A 100 16.85 -25.92 -12.51
CA LEU A 100 17.21 -25.39 -13.82
C LEU A 100 18.43 -24.45 -13.73
N ARG A 101 18.47 -23.57 -12.73
CA ARG A 101 19.64 -22.70 -12.45
C ARG A 101 20.90 -23.51 -12.15
N SER A 102 20.79 -24.60 -11.40
CA SER A 102 21.94 -25.47 -11.15
C SER A 102 22.44 -26.13 -12.43
N ARG A 103 21.54 -26.55 -13.33
CA ARG A 103 21.91 -27.17 -14.60
C ARG A 103 22.67 -26.19 -15.50
N ILE A 104 22.16 -24.97 -15.68
CA ILE A 104 22.85 -23.97 -16.52
C ILE A 104 24.19 -23.54 -15.91
N ALA A 105 24.29 -23.46 -14.58
CA ALA A 105 25.55 -23.20 -13.89
C ALA A 105 26.57 -24.34 -14.10
N GLU A 106 26.12 -25.59 -14.16
CA GLU A 106 26.99 -26.73 -14.50
C GLU A 106 27.52 -26.63 -15.93
N GLU A 107 26.66 -26.28 -16.90
CA GLU A 107 27.06 -26.08 -18.30
C GLU A 107 28.07 -24.93 -18.45
N LEU A 108 27.83 -23.81 -17.79
CA LEU A 108 28.78 -22.70 -17.71
C LEU A 108 30.11 -23.11 -17.06
N GLY A 109 30.06 -23.97 -16.03
CA GLY A 109 31.25 -24.55 -15.40
C GLY A 109 32.04 -25.47 -16.34
N ARG A 110 31.35 -26.30 -17.14
CA ARG A 110 31.98 -27.13 -18.17
C ARG A 110 32.65 -26.27 -19.23
N GLU A 111 31.97 -25.24 -19.70
CA GLU A 111 32.48 -24.37 -20.76
C GLU A 111 33.70 -23.58 -20.29
N ARG A 112 33.64 -23.05 -19.07
CA ARG A 112 34.80 -22.46 -18.39
C ARG A 112 36.01 -23.39 -18.37
N GLN A 113 35.82 -24.65 -17.96
CA GLN A 113 36.92 -25.61 -17.90
C GLN A 113 37.49 -25.87 -19.29
N LYS A 114 36.65 -26.03 -20.32
CA LYS A 114 37.10 -26.23 -21.70
C LYS A 114 37.92 -25.05 -22.21
N GLN A 115 37.44 -23.82 -22.04
CA GLN A 115 38.11 -22.61 -22.54
C GLN A 115 39.48 -22.42 -21.87
N LEU A 116 39.52 -22.52 -20.54
CA LEU A 116 40.74 -22.26 -19.78
C LEU A 116 41.79 -23.38 -19.90
N LEU A 117 41.37 -24.61 -20.22
CA LEU A 117 42.27 -25.74 -20.48
C LEU A 117 42.67 -25.86 -21.96
N GLY A 118 42.23 -24.93 -22.81
CA GLY A 118 42.60 -24.86 -24.23
C GLY A 118 41.92 -25.90 -25.12
N SER A 119 40.78 -26.44 -24.68
CA SER A 119 39.98 -27.44 -25.42
C SER A 119 38.63 -26.92 -25.92
N GLY A 120 38.36 -25.61 -25.78
CA GLY A 120 37.11 -24.95 -26.19
C GLY A 120 37.28 -24.02 -27.40
N GLU A 121 36.19 -23.77 -28.12
CA GLU A 121 36.08 -22.67 -29.08
C GLU A 121 35.86 -21.33 -28.32
N GLU A 122 36.10 -20.18 -28.97
CA GLU A 122 35.88 -18.86 -28.33
C GLU A 122 34.38 -18.57 -28.05
N SER A 123 33.45 -19.29 -28.68
CA SER A 123 32.00 -19.11 -28.50
C SER A 123 31.44 -20.05 -27.43
N LEU A 124 30.55 -19.52 -26.58
CA LEU A 124 29.79 -20.29 -25.58
C LEU A 124 28.91 -21.34 -26.27
N ASP A 125 29.22 -22.62 -26.06
CA ASP A 125 28.41 -23.77 -26.50
C ASP A 125 27.40 -24.17 -25.41
N VAL A 126 26.47 -23.26 -25.10
CA VAL A 126 25.41 -23.46 -24.10
C VAL A 126 24.05 -23.35 -24.79
N ASP A 127 23.21 -24.37 -24.66
CA ASP A 127 21.87 -24.42 -25.28
C ASP A 127 20.84 -23.61 -24.45
N PHE A 128 20.95 -22.29 -24.55
CA PHE A 128 20.03 -21.38 -23.87
C PHE A 128 18.58 -21.52 -24.38
N GLU A 129 18.36 -21.96 -25.61
CA GLU A 129 17.03 -22.16 -26.17
C GLU A 129 16.29 -23.30 -25.48
N ALA A 130 16.95 -24.45 -25.30
CA ALA A 130 16.39 -25.57 -24.52
C ALA A 130 16.16 -25.18 -23.06
N TYR A 131 17.09 -24.45 -22.45
CA TYR A 131 16.93 -23.95 -21.07
C TYR A 131 15.69 -23.06 -20.93
N PHE A 132 15.51 -22.06 -21.79
CA PHE A 132 14.37 -21.16 -21.69
C PHE A 132 13.03 -21.87 -21.94
N LYS A 133 12.99 -22.85 -22.85
CA LYS A 133 11.81 -23.68 -23.06
C LYS A 133 11.45 -24.49 -21.81
N GLU A 134 12.43 -25.12 -21.16
CA GLU A 134 12.18 -25.84 -19.90
C GLU A 134 11.77 -24.90 -18.77
N TYR A 135 12.39 -23.72 -18.68
CA TYR A 135 12.05 -22.70 -17.70
C TYR A 135 10.62 -22.20 -17.88
N GLU A 136 10.18 -22.01 -19.12
CA GLU A 136 8.81 -21.62 -19.43
C GLU A 136 7.81 -22.68 -18.94
N GLU A 137 8.04 -23.95 -19.27
CA GLU A 137 7.13 -25.05 -18.89
C GLU A 137 7.10 -25.34 -17.39
N GLN A 138 8.26 -25.29 -16.71
CA GLN A 138 8.38 -25.74 -15.32
C GLN A 138 8.28 -24.61 -14.29
N VAL A 139 8.43 -23.35 -14.70
CA VAL A 139 8.46 -22.19 -13.79
C VAL A 139 7.43 -21.14 -14.19
N VAL A 140 7.47 -20.66 -15.44
CA VAL A 140 6.61 -19.56 -15.89
C VAL A 140 5.13 -19.98 -15.92
N LYS A 141 4.79 -21.05 -16.66
CA LYS A 141 3.41 -21.50 -16.81
C LYS A 141 2.74 -21.89 -15.48
N PRO A 142 3.39 -22.63 -14.56
CA PRO A 142 2.80 -22.92 -13.25
C PRO A 142 2.54 -21.67 -12.40
N ARG A 143 3.43 -20.66 -12.44
CA ARG A 143 3.23 -19.40 -11.71
C ARG A 143 2.09 -18.57 -12.30
N ILE A 144 1.98 -18.51 -13.63
CA ILE A 144 0.84 -17.85 -14.29
C ILE A 144 -0.48 -18.54 -13.91
N ALA A 145 -0.52 -19.87 -13.90
CA ALA A 145 -1.71 -20.62 -13.50
C ALA A 145 -2.12 -20.35 -12.04
N ALA A 146 -1.14 -20.18 -11.14
CA ALA A 146 -1.36 -19.84 -9.73
C ALA A 146 -1.55 -18.33 -9.47
N ALA A 147 -1.40 -17.46 -10.47
CA ALA A 147 -1.43 -16.00 -10.30
C ALA A 147 -2.77 -15.49 -9.73
N GLY A 148 -3.85 -16.23 -9.96
CA GLY A 148 -5.19 -15.95 -9.45
C GLY A 148 -5.44 -16.38 -8.00
N GLU A 149 -4.52 -17.11 -7.36
CA GLU A 149 -4.74 -17.71 -6.04
C GLU A 149 -4.54 -16.71 -4.89
N SER A 150 -3.62 -15.76 -5.05
CA SER A 150 -3.37 -14.68 -4.09
C SER A 150 -2.59 -13.54 -4.74
N CYS A 151 -2.60 -12.36 -4.12
CA CYS A 151 -1.81 -11.22 -4.60
C CYS A 151 -0.32 -11.54 -4.61
N ALA A 152 0.17 -12.27 -3.60
CA ALA A 152 1.57 -12.70 -3.54
C ALA A 152 1.94 -13.63 -4.71
N ALA A 153 1.09 -14.61 -5.03
CA ALA A 153 1.29 -15.49 -6.18
C ALA A 153 1.24 -14.73 -7.50
N GLY A 154 0.29 -13.80 -7.64
CA GLY A 154 0.17 -12.93 -8.81
C GLY A 154 1.40 -12.06 -9.05
N ARG A 155 1.88 -11.39 -8.00
CA ARG A 155 3.11 -10.57 -8.07
C ARG A 155 4.33 -11.42 -8.45
N LEU A 156 4.47 -12.59 -7.84
CA LEU A 156 5.54 -13.54 -8.19
C LEU A 156 5.46 -13.96 -9.66
N ALA A 157 4.26 -14.19 -10.20
CA ALA A 157 4.08 -14.53 -11.61
C ALA A 157 4.50 -13.37 -12.53
N LEU A 158 4.08 -12.13 -12.24
CA LEU A 158 4.49 -10.95 -13.02
C LEU A 158 6.01 -10.75 -13.00
N GLU A 159 6.62 -10.81 -11.82
CA GLU A 159 8.08 -10.70 -11.67
C GLU A 159 8.81 -11.79 -12.47
N THR A 160 8.29 -13.02 -12.45
CA THR A 160 8.86 -14.15 -13.20
C THR A 160 8.80 -13.92 -14.71
N VAL A 161 7.65 -13.49 -15.24
CA VAL A 161 7.48 -13.24 -16.69
C VAL A 161 8.37 -12.10 -17.15
N LEU A 162 8.37 -10.97 -16.43
CA LEU A 162 9.20 -9.80 -16.77
C LEU A 162 10.69 -10.13 -16.70
N GLY A 163 11.11 -10.89 -15.68
CA GLY A 163 12.49 -11.36 -15.53
C GLY A 163 12.92 -12.28 -16.67
N HIS A 164 12.05 -13.22 -17.05
CA HIS A 164 12.29 -14.15 -18.16
C HIS A 164 12.45 -13.42 -19.51
N GLU A 165 11.53 -12.51 -19.83
CA GLU A 165 11.60 -11.72 -21.06
C GLU A 165 12.84 -10.83 -21.12
N ARG A 166 13.22 -10.21 -19.99
CA ARG A 166 14.46 -9.43 -19.92
C ARG A 166 15.70 -10.29 -20.18
N GLN A 167 15.77 -11.50 -19.63
CA GLN A 167 16.90 -12.40 -19.86
C GLN A 167 17.03 -12.80 -21.33
N LYS A 168 15.91 -13.13 -21.99
CA LYS A 168 15.90 -13.44 -23.42
C LYS A 168 16.35 -12.24 -24.27
N GLN A 169 15.92 -11.03 -23.92
CA GLN A 169 16.36 -9.81 -24.60
C GLN A 169 17.87 -9.59 -24.48
N LEU A 170 18.44 -9.77 -23.28
CA LEU A 170 19.88 -9.60 -23.05
C LEU A 170 20.73 -10.58 -23.85
N LEU A 171 20.21 -11.77 -24.13
CA LEU A 171 20.88 -12.80 -24.94
C LEU A 171 20.60 -12.66 -26.45
N GLY A 172 19.94 -11.58 -26.88
CA GLY A 172 19.59 -11.37 -28.28
C GLY A 172 18.52 -12.35 -28.80
N MET A 173 17.87 -13.09 -27.90
CA MET A 173 16.80 -14.04 -28.18
C MET A 173 15.42 -13.38 -28.14
N ALA A 174 15.37 -12.05 -28.25
CA ALA A 174 14.13 -11.29 -28.34
C ALA A 174 13.39 -11.65 -29.63
N GLY A 175 12.12 -12.05 -29.51
CA GLY A 175 11.26 -12.32 -30.67
C GLY A 175 11.45 -13.69 -31.35
N SER A 176 12.16 -14.64 -30.74
CA SER A 176 12.10 -16.05 -31.17
C SER A 176 10.66 -16.55 -31.02
N GLU A 177 10.04 -16.96 -32.13
CA GLU A 177 8.64 -17.36 -32.19
C GLU A 177 8.30 -18.41 -31.11
N GLY A 178 7.39 -18.05 -30.19
CA GLY A 178 6.87 -18.95 -29.16
C GLY A 178 6.86 -18.42 -27.72
N GLY A 179 7.58 -17.33 -27.42
CA GLY A 179 7.60 -16.76 -26.06
C GLY A 179 6.35 -15.94 -25.76
N LEU A 180 5.72 -16.19 -24.61
CA LEU A 180 4.57 -15.42 -24.11
C LEU A 180 4.87 -13.92 -24.15
N PRO A 181 4.27 -13.13 -25.07
CA PRO A 181 4.22 -11.70 -24.84
C PRO A 181 3.48 -11.55 -23.52
N PHE A 182 4.07 -10.82 -22.59
CA PHE A 182 3.39 -10.39 -21.37
C PHE A 182 1.95 -10.00 -21.72
N ASP A 183 0.99 -10.82 -21.32
CA ASP A 183 -0.40 -10.68 -21.74
C ASP A 183 -1.12 -9.82 -20.72
N VAL A 184 -1.92 -8.87 -21.21
CA VAL A 184 -2.83 -8.04 -20.42
C VAL A 184 -3.70 -8.91 -19.51
N GLY A 185 -4.04 -10.13 -19.94
CA GLY A 185 -4.78 -11.09 -19.11
C GLY A 185 -4.11 -11.43 -17.78
N LEU A 186 -2.78 -11.53 -17.72
CA LEU A 186 -2.07 -11.76 -16.46
C LEU A 186 -2.17 -10.54 -15.56
N MET A 187 -1.93 -9.33 -16.10
CA MET A 187 -2.07 -8.09 -15.34
C MET A 187 -3.47 -7.91 -14.77
N ASP A 188 -4.50 -8.18 -15.57
CA ASP A 188 -5.90 -8.09 -15.14
C ASP A 188 -6.19 -9.09 -14.03
N THR A 189 -5.68 -10.32 -14.14
CA THR A 189 -5.82 -11.34 -13.09
C THR A 189 -5.19 -10.86 -11.78
N VAL A 190 -3.93 -10.42 -11.82
CA VAL A 190 -3.21 -9.99 -10.61
C VAL A 190 -3.85 -8.74 -10.00
N THR A 191 -4.25 -7.79 -10.82
CA THR A 191 -4.94 -6.56 -10.38
C THR A 191 -6.22 -6.89 -9.64
N ASN A 192 -7.06 -7.75 -10.22
CA ASN A 192 -8.33 -8.12 -9.59
C ASN A 192 -8.10 -8.81 -8.24
N VAL A 193 -7.16 -9.76 -8.15
CA VAL A 193 -6.89 -10.47 -6.89
C VAL A 193 -6.27 -9.55 -5.85
N CYS A 194 -5.25 -8.77 -6.21
CA CYS A 194 -4.61 -7.84 -5.29
C CYS A 194 -5.58 -6.77 -4.78
N MET A 195 -6.36 -6.14 -5.66
CA MET A 195 -7.33 -5.12 -5.23
C MET A 195 -8.47 -5.71 -4.41
N LYS A 196 -8.87 -6.95 -4.69
CA LYS A 196 -9.85 -7.66 -3.87
C LYS A 196 -9.32 -7.93 -2.47
N GLU A 197 -8.09 -8.43 -2.33
CA GLU A 197 -7.46 -8.64 -1.01
C GLU A 197 -7.32 -7.33 -0.21
N GLU A 198 -6.90 -6.24 -0.86
CA GLU A 198 -6.84 -4.92 -0.21
C GLU A 198 -8.21 -4.41 0.22
N TYR A 199 -9.24 -4.64 -0.60
CA TYR A 199 -10.61 -4.30 -0.23
C TYR A 199 -11.14 -5.17 0.90
N GLU A 200 -10.83 -6.48 0.93
CA GLU A 200 -11.21 -7.37 2.03
C GLU A 200 -10.56 -6.92 3.35
N MET A 201 -9.26 -6.61 3.35
CA MET A 201 -8.58 -6.03 4.52
C MET A 201 -9.18 -4.67 4.92
N CYS A 202 -9.53 -3.82 3.96
CA CYS A 202 -10.21 -2.58 4.26
C CYS A 202 -11.60 -2.83 4.88
N ARG A 203 -12.37 -3.76 4.31
CA ARG A 203 -13.75 -4.03 4.74
C ARG A 203 -13.81 -4.66 6.13
N ASP A 204 -12.98 -5.68 6.34
CA ASP A 204 -13.08 -6.56 7.49
C ASP A 204 -12.20 -6.06 8.65
N ASP A 205 -11.02 -5.51 8.35
CA ASP A 205 -10.05 -5.05 9.35
C ASP A 205 -9.95 -3.53 9.44
N HIS A 206 -10.74 -2.78 8.67
CA HIS A 206 -10.75 -1.32 8.62
C HIS A 206 -9.38 -0.72 8.24
N VAL A 207 -8.60 -1.41 7.40
CA VAL A 207 -7.30 -0.93 6.91
C VAL A 207 -7.48 -0.02 5.68
N VAL A 208 -7.77 1.27 5.92
CA VAL A 208 -8.15 2.24 4.87
C VAL A 208 -6.97 2.86 4.12
N GLN A 209 -5.80 2.95 4.76
CA GLN A 209 -4.65 3.71 4.26
C GLN A 209 -3.89 3.04 3.11
N ARG A 210 -4.11 1.73 2.87
CA ARG A 210 -3.35 0.96 1.89
C ARG A 210 -3.94 0.98 0.48
N ILE A 211 -5.26 1.07 0.38
CA ILE A 211 -5.96 0.77 -0.88
C ILE A 211 -5.65 1.79 -1.99
N ILE A 212 -5.51 3.08 -1.67
CA ILE A 212 -5.16 4.12 -2.65
C ILE A 212 -3.75 3.90 -3.19
N PRO A 213 -2.68 3.78 -2.36
CA PRO A 213 -1.34 3.50 -2.86
C PRO A 213 -1.25 2.26 -3.75
N VAL A 214 -1.96 1.18 -3.40
CA VAL A 214 -1.97 -0.05 -4.22
C VAL A 214 -2.66 0.19 -5.56
N TRP A 215 -3.83 0.83 -5.58
CA TRP A 215 -4.51 1.19 -6.82
C TRP A 215 -3.66 2.08 -7.73
N LEU A 216 -3.06 3.14 -7.19
CA LEU A 216 -2.19 4.03 -7.96
C LEU A 216 -0.92 3.34 -8.47
N GLY A 217 -0.35 2.44 -7.66
CA GLY A 217 0.77 1.60 -8.07
C GLY A 217 0.40 0.70 -9.26
N THR A 218 -0.78 0.10 -9.22
CA THR A 218 -1.31 -0.69 -10.33
C THR A 218 -1.55 0.16 -11.57
N GLU A 219 -2.23 1.30 -11.48
CA GLU A 219 -2.43 2.20 -12.64
C GLU A 219 -1.09 2.60 -13.26
N ARG A 220 -0.09 2.90 -12.44
CA ARG A 220 1.26 3.22 -12.91
C ARG A 220 1.92 2.04 -13.63
N GLN A 221 1.76 0.82 -13.16
CA GLN A 221 2.28 -0.37 -13.84
C GLN A 221 1.63 -0.57 -15.21
N TYR A 222 0.31 -0.41 -15.34
CA TYR A 222 -0.36 -0.46 -16.63
C TYR A 222 0.17 0.62 -17.58
N GLN A 223 0.39 1.84 -17.10
CA GLN A 223 0.98 2.92 -17.91
C GLN A 223 2.39 2.59 -18.40
N LEU A 224 3.26 2.11 -17.51
CA LEU A 224 4.65 1.78 -17.83
C LEU A 224 4.75 0.66 -18.89
N LEU A 225 3.76 -0.23 -18.91
CA LEU A 225 3.70 -1.35 -19.83
C LEU A 225 2.90 -1.05 -21.12
N GLY A 226 2.32 0.15 -21.24
CA GLY A 226 1.57 0.58 -22.42
C GLY A 226 0.12 0.09 -22.47
N PHE A 227 -0.46 -0.32 -21.34
CA PHE A 227 -1.82 -0.86 -21.21
C PHE A 227 -2.81 0.11 -20.56
N ALA A 228 -2.51 1.41 -20.56
CA ALA A 228 -3.16 2.41 -19.72
C ALA A 228 -4.68 2.63 -19.95
N GLU A 229 -5.25 2.17 -21.07
CA GLU A 229 -6.61 2.51 -21.46
C GLU A 229 -7.55 1.28 -21.46
N GLY A 230 -8.69 1.42 -20.76
CA GLY A 230 -9.85 0.55 -20.94
C GLY A 230 -9.81 -0.84 -20.31
N SER A 231 -8.83 -1.16 -19.46
CA SER A 231 -8.82 -2.44 -18.73
C SER A 231 -10.00 -2.50 -17.73
N PRO A 232 -10.88 -3.53 -17.81
CA PRO A 232 -11.92 -3.77 -16.82
C PRO A 232 -11.37 -3.95 -15.40
N ALA A 233 -10.13 -4.46 -15.26
CA ALA A 233 -9.50 -4.66 -13.96
C ALA A 233 -9.17 -3.31 -13.28
N LEU A 234 -8.78 -2.29 -14.05
CA LEU A 234 -8.58 -0.93 -13.51
C LEU A 234 -9.89 -0.29 -13.06
N GLU A 235 -10.99 -0.50 -13.79
CA GLU A 235 -12.31 -0.03 -13.34
C GLU A 235 -12.78 -0.76 -12.07
N ASN A 236 -12.54 -2.08 -11.97
CA ASN A 236 -12.80 -2.83 -10.74
C ASN A 236 -11.95 -2.32 -9.57
N ALA A 237 -10.66 -2.03 -9.80
CA ALA A 237 -9.77 -1.44 -8.79
C ALA A 237 -10.32 -0.12 -8.25
N ARG A 238 -10.75 0.79 -9.13
CA ARG A 238 -11.40 2.06 -8.75
C ARG A 238 -12.67 1.83 -7.93
N ASN A 239 -13.48 0.85 -8.33
CA ASN A 239 -14.68 0.49 -7.59
C ASN A 239 -14.38 -0.05 -6.20
N TYR A 240 -13.32 -0.86 -6.04
CA TYR A 240 -12.87 -1.34 -4.73
C TYR A 240 -12.41 -0.19 -3.82
N VAL A 241 -11.62 0.76 -4.34
CA VAL A 241 -11.20 1.96 -3.60
C VAL A 241 -12.41 2.76 -3.13
N ARG A 242 -13.37 3.01 -4.03
CA ARG A 242 -14.62 3.70 -3.71
C ARG A 242 -15.38 2.95 -2.60
N LYS A 243 -15.66 1.65 -2.78
CA LYS A 243 -16.42 0.86 -1.80
C LYS A 243 -15.76 0.77 -0.43
N CYS A 244 -14.44 0.66 -0.40
CA CYS A 244 -13.65 0.71 0.82
C CYS A 244 -13.82 2.07 1.51
N LEU A 245 -13.50 3.16 0.82
CA LEU A 245 -13.41 4.50 1.42
C LEU A 245 -14.78 5.18 1.50
N ARG A 246 -15.62 4.63 2.36
CA ARG A 246 -16.92 5.15 2.73
C ARG A 246 -17.00 5.33 4.24
N PHE A 247 -17.35 6.53 4.66
CA PHE A 247 -17.45 6.89 6.07
C PHE A 247 -18.80 7.51 6.39
N GLU A 248 -19.15 7.50 7.66
CA GLU A 248 -20.27 8.20 8.22
C GLU A 248 -19.77 9.12 9.33
N LEU A 249 -19.97 10.43 9.14
CA LEU A 249 -19.62 11.45 10.11
C LEU A 249 -20.87 11.81 10.92
N GLU A 250 -20.80 11.64 12.23
CA GLU A 250 -21.79 12.17 13.17
C GLU A 250 -21.22 13.42 13.82
N PHE A 251 -21.91 14.55 13.61
CA PHE A 251 -21.62 15.84 14.20
C PHE A 251 -22.65 16.14 15.30
N HIS A 252 -22.17 16.63 16.42
CA HIS A 252 -22.98 17.15 17.52
C HIS A 252 -22.30 18.39 18.10
N SER A 253 -23.08 19.44 18.35
CA SER A 253 -22.61 20.66 19.01
C SER A 253 -23.71 21.22 19.90
N ASP A 254 -23.36 21.52 21.15
CA ASP A 254 -24.20 22.13 22.16
C ASP A 254 -23.57 23.46 22.56
N GLY A 255 -24.31 24.56 22.37
CA GLY A 255 -23.81 25.90 22.65
C GLY A 255 -24.77 26.71 23.50
N ILE A 256 -24.19 27.54 24.36
CA ILE A 256 -24.86 28.37 25.36
C ILE A 256 -24.31 29.79 25.21
N PHE A 257 -25.22 30.75 25.11
CA PHE A 257 -24.92 32.18 25.17
C PHE A 257 -25.71 32.84 26.30
N HIS A 258 -25.03 33.69 27.06
CA HIS A 258 -25.63 34.54 28.09
C HIS A 258 -25.34 36.02 27.82
N ASP A 259 -26.33 36.89 28.00
CA ASP A 259 -26.16 38.34 27.79
C ASP A 259 -25.70 39.10 29.06
N GLY A 260 -25.42 38.38 30.15
CA GLY A 260 -25.08 38.95 31.46
C GLY A 260 -26.26 39.57 32.24
N GLY A 261 -27.44 39.70 31.63
CA GLY A 261 -28.68 40.22 32.21
C GLY A 261 -29.70 39.14 32.57
N GLY A 262 -29.35 37.86 32.39
CA GLY A 262 -30.25 36.71 32.57
C GLY A 262 -30.98 36.29 31.28
N GLY A 263 -30.72 36.97 30.16
CA GLY A 263 -31.15 36.56 28.83
C GLY A 263 -30.08 35.73 28.12
N GLY A 264 -30.33 35.44 26.85
CA GLY A 264 -29.45 34.65 26.00
C GLY A 264 -30.18 33.46 25.38
N TYR A 265 -29.46 32.43 24.95
CA TYR A 265 -30.06 31.25 24.36
C TYR A 265 -29.16 30.01 24.43
N ASP A 266 -29.79 28.84 24.44
CA ASP A 266 -29.13 27.55 24.25
C ASP A 266 -29.53 26.98 22.89
N SER A 267 -28.59 26.29 22.23
CA SER A 267 -28.86 25.61 20.97
C SER A 267 -28.02 24.36 20.80
N THR A 268 -28.68 23.24 20.53
CA THR A 268 -28.07 21.95 20.25
C THR A 268 -28.36 21.57 18.80
N VAL A 269 -27.32 21.21 18.04
CA VAL A 269 -27.45 20.75 16.65
C VAL A 269 -26.78 19.42 16.42
N GLU A 270 -27.32 18.67 15.47
CA GLU A 270 -26.77 17.38 15.06
C GLU A 270 -26.81 17.24 13.53
N SER A 271 -25.86 16.49 12.99
CA SER A 271 -25.88 16.07 11.59
C SER A 271 -25.23 14.70 11.42
N LYS A 272 -25.72 13.93 10.47
CA LYS A 272 -25.18 12.62 10.08
C LYS A 272 -24.92 12.63 8.59
N ILE A 273 -23.65 12.62 8.21
CA ILE A 273 -23.17 12.84 6.85
C ILE A 273 -22.52 11.57 6.33
N VAL A 274 -22.97 11.08 5.18
CA VAL A 274 -22.27 10.00 4.46
C VAL A 274 -21.19 10.60 3.58
N LEU A 275 -19.96 10.14 3.76
CA LEU A 275 -18.78 10.55 3.02
C LEU A 275 -18.35 9.40 2.11
N GLN A 276 -18.15 9.71 0.83
CA GLN A 276 -17.79 8.70 -0.16
C GLN A 276 -16.61 9.22 -0.99
N PHE A 277 -15.52 8.44 -1.02
CA PHE A 277 -14.37 8.77 -1.86
C PHE A 277 -14.76 8.76 -3.34
N ASN A 278 -14.31 9.77 -4.07
CA ASN A 278 -14.43 9.87 -5.51
C ASN A 278 -13.05 9.69 -6.16
N PRO A 279 -12.80 8.56 -6.85
CA PRO A 279 -11.53 8.29 -7.51
C PRO A 279 -11.14 9.29 -8.62
N GLN A 280 -12.08 10.06 -9.16
CA GLN A 280 -11.80 10.98 -10.29
C GLN A 280 -11.18 12.30 -9.83
N ASP A 281 -11.64 12.86 -8.71
CA ASP A 281 -11.16 14.14 -8.19
C ASP A 281 -10.31 13.97 -6.91
N PHE A 282 -10.12 12.75 -6.43
CA PHE A 282 -9.38 12.41 -5.21
C PHE A 282 -9.94 13.12 -3.97
N THR A 283 -11.26 13.31 -3.91
CA THR A 283 -11.90 13.94 -2.77
C THR A 283 -12.89 13.00 -2.08
N MET A 284 -13.15 13.28 -0.80
CA MET A 284 -14.17 12.59 -0.03
C MET A 284 -15.14 13.62 0.56
N LYS A 285 -16.31 13.74 -0.08
CA LYS A 285 -17.29 14.80 0.20
C LYS A 285 -18.59 14.22 0.71
N GLY A 286 -19.38 15.06 1.37
CA GLY A 286 -20.75 14.73 1.74
C GLY A 286 -21.51 15.92 2.27
N LYS A 287 -22.84 15.85 2.20
CA LYS A 287 -23.74 16.91 2.67
C LYS A 287 -24.98 16.29 3.30
N SER A 288 -25.45 16.86 4.39
CA SER A 288 -26.67 16.44 5.07
C SER A 288 -27.35 17.61 5.76
N ALA A 289 -28.58 17.40 6.23
CA ALA A 289 -29.28 18.39 7.02
C ALA A 289 -28.56 18.60 8.36
N LEU A 290 -28.41 19.86 8.76
CA LEU A 290 -28.08 20.25 10.13
C LEU A 290 -29.38 20.46 10.88
N ILE A 291 -29.65 19.58 11.85
CA ILE A 291 -30.91 19.55 12.59
C ILE A 291 -30.68 20.22 13.93
N ASN A 292 -31.42 21.28 14.23
CA ASN A 292 -31.49 21.82 15.58
C ASN A 292 -32.39 20.90 16.42
N THR A 293 -31.81 20.20 17.38
CA THR A 293 -32.52 19.23 18.23
C THR A 293 -33.12 19.90 19.47
N ALA A 294 -32.48 20.94 19.99
CA ALA A 294 -32.98 21.76 21.09
C ALA A 294 -32.62 23.24 20.89
N PHE A 295 -33.58 24.13 21.17
CA PHE A 295 -33.36 25.57 21.15
C PHE A 295 -34.23 26.26 22.20
N GLU A 296 -33.60 27.04 23.07
CA GLU A 296 -34.29 27.81 24.10
C GLU A 296 -33.76 29.25 24.11
N PHE A 297 -34.59 30.21 23.70
CA PHE A 297 -34.32 31.62 23.82
C PHE A 297 -34.88 32.18 25.14
N ARG A 298 -34.09 33.01 25.82
CA ARG A 298 -34.41 33.59 27.13
C ARG A 298 -34.41 35.10 27.06
N ALA A 299 -35.52 35.69 27.51
CA ALA A 299 -35.69 37.14 27.68
C ALA A 299 -36.26 37.41 29.08
N PRO A 300 -35.48 37.99 30.01
CA PRO A 300 -35.92 38.24 31.39
C PRO A 300 -37.21 39.06 31.44
N GLY A 301 -38.18 38.59 32.23
CA GLY A 301 -39.47 39.27 32.39
C GLY A 301 -40.44 39.14 31.20
N CYS A 302 -40.13 38.31 30.21
CA CYS A 302 -40.98 38.09 29.04
C CYS A 302 -41.33 36.60 28.87
N ALA A 303 -42.50 36.31 28.30
CA ALA A 303 -42.84 34.98 27.82
C ALA A 303 -42.20 34.78 26.44
N VAL A 304 -41.53 33.64 26.24
CA VAL A 304 -40.83 33.31 24.99
C VAL A 304 -41.33 31.99 24.42
N THR A 305 -41.64 31.98 23.13
CA THR A 305 -41.86 30.77 22.34
C THR A 305 -40.68 30.59 21.39
N SER A 306 -39.88 29.55 21.62
CA SER A 306 -38.70 29.23 20.82
C SER A 306 -39.06 28.25 19.70
N ASN A 307 -38.63 28.54 18.47
CA ASN A 307 -38.83 27.67 17.32
C ASN A 307 -37.47 27.22 16.80
N ARG A 308 -37.27 25.89 16.79
CA ARG A 308 -36.07 25.26 16.24
C ARG A 308 -35.95 25.56 14.75
N GLY A 309 -34.73 25.85 14.32
CA GLY A 309 -34.37 26.00 12.92
C GLY A 309 -33.69 24.76 12.37
N GLY A 310 -32.90 24.98 11.33
CA GLY A 310 -31.98 24.00 10.75
C GLY A 310 -31.18 24.63 9.63
N GLY A 311 -30.29 23.84 9.05
CA GLY A 311 -29.46 24.24 7.93
C GLY A 311 -28.95 23.03 7.17
N ASP A 312 -27.85 23.21 6.47
CA ASP A 312 -27.11 22.12 5.84
C ASP A 312 -25.68 22.10 6.37
N PHE A 313 -25.19 20.92 6.72
CA PHE A 313 -23.78 20.69 7.03
C PHE A 313 -23.10 20.04 5.81
N GLU A 314 -21.96 20.58 5.39
CA GLU A 314 -21.23 20.09 4.22
C GLU A 314 -19.77 19.79 4.55
N VAL A 315 -19.32 18.59 4.23
CA VAL A 315 -17.90 18.22 4.22
C VAL A 315 -17.39 18.39 2.80
N LEU A 316 -16.46 19.33 2.64
CA LEU A 316 -15.85 19.70 1.36
C LEU A 316 -14.73 18.75 0.97
N ASP A 317 -14.03 18.18 1.95
CA ASP A 317 -13.07 17.10 1.77
C ASP A 317 -12.73 16.41 3.10
N LEU A 318 -12.39 15.13 3.06
CA LEU A 318 -11.83 14.36 4.16
C LEU A 318 -10.59 13.61 3.66
N ALA A 319 -9.42 14.09 4.03
CA ALA A 319 -8.14 13.51 3.64
C ALA A 319 -7.55 12.65 4.77
N ILE A 320 -7.15 11.42 4.43
CA ILE A 320 -6.44 10.51 5.33
C ILE A 320 -4.97 10.94 5.41
N VAL A 321 -4.46 11.17 6.62
CA VAL A 321 -3.03 11.42 6.86
C VAL A 321 -2.37 10.10 7.24
N PRO A 322 -1.53 9.50 6.37
CA PRO A 322 -0.89 8.23 6.68
C PRO A 322 0.11 8.38 7.82
N GLY A 323 0.14 7.37 8.69
CA GLY A 323 1.16 7.19 9.72
C GLY A 323 2.37 6.41 9.22
N GLU A 324 3.26 6.07 10.14
CA GLU A 324 4.48 5.32 9.80
C GLU A 324 4.17 3.84 9.50
N THR A 325 4.86 3.32 8.49
CA THR A 325 4.98 1.89 8.23
C THR A 325 6.32 1.42 8.77
N SER A 326 6.32 0.33 9.53
CA SER A 326 7.56 -0.23 10.11
C SER A 326 7.52 -1.76 10.07
N THR A 327 8.62 -2.42 10.41
CA THR A 327 8.64 -3.87 10.56
C THR A 327 7.71 -4.37 11.66
N ALA A 328 7.48 -3.55 12.70
CA ALA A 328 6.54 -3.84 13.77
C ALA A 328 5.07 -3.54 13.40
N ASN A 329 4.86 -2.64 12.42
CA ASN A 329 3.55 -2.34 11.86
C ASN A 329 3.59 -2.35 10.31
N PRO A 330 3.60 -3.54 9.70
CA PRO A 330 3.77 -3.68 8.25
C PRO A 330 2.55 -3.18 7.46
N LEU A 331 1.37 -3.06 8.10
CA LEU A 331 0.14 -2.55 7.48
C LEU A 331 0.08 -1.02 7.48
N GLY A 332 0.99 -0.35 8.20
CA GLY A 332 0.92 1.09 8.44
C GLY A 332 -0.22 1.46 9.38
N SER A 333 -0.46 2.76 9.52
CA SER A 333 -1.54 3.30 10.36
C SER A 333 -2.13 4.56 9.74
N VAL A 334 -3.28 4.99 10.23
CA VAL A 334 -3.75 6.37 10.03
C VAL A 334 -3.23 7.19 11.20
N LYS A 335 -2.58 8.32 10.91
CA LYS A 335 -2.07 9.23 11.94
C LYS A 335 -3.11 10.27 12.32
N ASP A 336 -3.84 10.78 11.34
CA ASP A 336 -4.79 11.87 11.51
C ASP A 336 -5.76 11.91 10.31
N PHE A 337 -6.78 12.77 10.39
CA PHE A 337 -7.58 13.22 9.27
C PHE A 337 -7.49 14.74 9.14
N ASN A 338 -7.45 15.23 7.90
CA ASN A 338 -7.68 16.64 7.62
C ASN A 338 -9.06 16.76 6.98
N MET A 339 -10.01 17.34 7.72
CA MET A 339 -11.37 17.54 7.25
C MET A 339 -11.62 19.02 6.96
N MET A 340 -12.00 19.34 5.73
CA MET A 340 -12.50 20.65 5.34
C MET A 340 -14.02 20.61 5.33
N TYR A 341 -14.68 21.53 6.04
CA TYR A 341 -16.14 21.53 6.16
C TYR A 341 -16.73 22.93 6.24
N PHE A 342 -18.03 23.01 5.97
CA PHE A 342 -18.88 24.16 6.22
C PHE A 342 -19.98 23.76 7.20
N PRO A 343 -20.00 24.33 8.42
CA PRO A 343 -20.91 23.90 9.47
C PRO A 343 -22.39 24.24 9.18
N GLY A 344 -22.64 25.16 8.24
CA GLY A 344 -23.99 25.59 7.89
C GLY A 344 -24.46 26.83 8.65
N ASN A 345 -25.50 27.46 8.10
CA ASN A 345 -26.26 28.50 8.76
C ASN A 345 -27.55 27.91 9.31
N THR A 346 -27.76 27.99 10.62
CA THR A 346 -29.05 27.64 11.22
C THR A 346 -30.10 28.73 10.99
N SER A 347 -31.32 28.49 11.45
CA SER A 347 -32.47 29.35 11.16
C SER A 347 -33.47 29.43 12.32
N GLU A 348 -32.95 29.43 13.56
CA GLU A 348 -33.76 29.55 14.76
C GLU A 348 -34.59 30.84 14.77
N SER A 349 -35.77 30.79 15.38
CA SER A 349 -36.62 31.97 15.56
C SER A 349 -37.33 31.94 16.91
N ALA A 350 -37.79 33.10 17.37
CA ALA A 350 -38.45 33.22 18.66
C ALA A 350 -39.55 34.29 18.63
N SER A 351 -40.64 34.05 19.36
CA SER A 351 -41.68 35.04 19.64
C SER A 351 -41.57 35.46 21.10
N ILE A 352 -41.44 36.76 21.36
CA ILE A 352 -41.18 37.33 22.68
C ILE A 352 -42.33 38.27 23.04
N THR A 353 -42.98 38.04 24.17
CA THR A 353 -44.08 38.86 24.69
C THR A 353 -43.75 39.36 26.09
N CYS A 354 -43.57 40.66 26.23
CA CYS A 354 -43.28 41.33 27.50
C CYS A 354 -44.50 42.15 27.96
N GLU A 355 -44.55 42.51 29.25
CA GLU A 355 -45.62 43.36 29.79
C GLU A 355 -45.66 44.71 29.05
N ASP A 356 -46.88 45.14 28.67
CA ASP A 356 -47.15 46.41 27.98
C ASP A 356 -46.41 46.64 26.64
N GLN A 357 -45.93 45.58 25.98
CA GLN A 357 -45.28 45.66 24.65
C GLN A 357 -45.96 44.74 23.62
N PRO A 358 -46.02 45.12 22.33
CA PRO A 358 -46.45 44.20 21.28
C PRO A 358 -45.47 43.03 21.18
N THR A 359 -45.98 41.84 20.83
CA THR A 359 -45.13 40.66 20.60
C THR A 359 -44.08 40.95 19.53
N PHE A 360 -42.81 40.76 19.87
CA PHE A 360 -41.71 40.79 18.94
C PHE A 360 -41.50 39.39 18.36
N ASN A 361 -41.42 39.30 17.03
CA ASN A 361 -41.08 38.06 16.34
C ASN A 361 -39.69 38.20 15.74
N MET A 362 -38.73 37.47 16.30
CA MET A 362 -37.40 37.35 15.72
C MET A 362 -37.50 36.49 14.44
N PRO A 363 -37.09 37.00 13.28
CA PRO A 363 -37.09 36.21 12.06
C PRO A 363 -36.09 35.05 12.18
N PRO A 364 -36.21 34.00 11.34
CA PRO A 364 -35.21 32.94 11.24
C PRO A 364 -33.80 33.52 11.11
N SER A 365 -32.95 33.19 12.08
CA SER A 365 -31.62 33.76 12.25
C SER A 365 -30.63 32.63 12.62
N PRO A 366 -29.36 32.72 12.20
CA PRO A 366 -28.39 31.66 12.41
C PRO A 366 -27.78 31.75 13.81
N LEU A 367 -28.59 31.51 14.84
CA LEU A 367 -28.18 31.73 16.23
C LEU A 367 -27.10 30.75 16.66
N TRP A 368 -27.25 29.46 16.32
CA TRP A 368 -26.20 28.48 16.59
C TRP A 368 -24.89 28.82 15.85
N THR A 369 -24.99 29.12 14.56
CA THR A 369 -23.82 29.53 13.78
C THR A 369 -23.17 30.80 14.34
N GLY A 370 -23.96 31.70 14.93
CA GLY A 370 -23.51 32.92 15.56
C GLY A 370 -22.52 32.73 16.70
N PHE A 371 -22.62 31.62 17.47
CA PHE A 371 -21.58 31.25 18.44
C PHE A 371 -20.48 30.38 17.86
N PHE A 372 -20.81 29.52 16.88
CA PHE A 372 -19.81 28.64 16.28
C PHE A 372 -18.69 29.43 15.59
N LEU A 373 -19.05 30.43 14.77
CA LEU A 373 -18.09 31.21 14.00
C LEU A 373 -16.98 31.87 14.85
N PRO A 374 -17.29 32.66 15.90
CA PRO A 374 -16.24 33.29 16.71
C PRO A 374 -15.39 32.27 17.48
N LEU A 375 -15.99 31.19 18.00
CA LEU A 375 -15.25 30.16 18.74
C LEU A 375 -14.30 29.33 17.85
N HIS A 376 -14.62 29.24 16.56
CA HIS A 376 -13.86 28.48 15.57
C HIS A 376 -13.08 29.36 14.59
N GLU A 377 -12.89 30.65 14.87
CA GLU A 377 -12.17 31.58 13.97
C GLU A 377 -10.76 31.06 13.61
N SER A 378 -10.05 30.45 14.55
CA SER A 378 -8.72 29.89 14.32
C SER A 378 -8.69 28.69 13.36
N GLU A 379 -9.85 28.06 13.12
CA GLU A 379 -10.02 26.92 12.22
C GLU A 379 -10.44 27.36 10.82
N LEU A 380 -10.76 28.65 10.63
CA LEU A 380 -11.20 29.19 9.35
C LEU A 380 -10.05 29.23 8.35
N ASN A 381 -10.22 28.52 7.24
CA ASN A 381 -9.28 28.49 6.12
C ASN A 381 -9.85 29.30 4.94
N PHE A 382 -9.43 30.56 4.84
CA PHE A 382 -9.90 31.48 3.80
C PHE A 382 -9.52 31.06 2.37
N GLU A 383 -8.41 30.35 2.21
CA GLU A 383 -7.96 29.89 0.88
C GLU A 383 -8.85 28.76 0.34
N LYS A 384 -9.27 27.86 1.23
CA LYS A 384 -10.12 26.70 0.88
C LYS A 384 -11.61 26.95 1.08
N GLY A 385 -12.00 28.07 1.71
CA GLY A 385 -13.40 28.49 1.84
C GLY A 385 -14.21 27.70 2.87
N GLY A 386 -13.61 27.30 4.00
CA GLY A 386 -14.31 26.55 5.04
C GLY A 386 -13.50 26.46 6.35
N PHE A 387 -13.89 25.54 7.22
CA PHE A 387 -13.23 25.24 8.49
C PHE A 387 -12.38 23.97 8.36
N GLU A 388 -11.23 23.96 9.01
CA GLU A 388 -10.29 22.84 9.02
C GLU A 388 -10.29 22.13 10.38
N ALA A 389 -10.66 20.85 10.39
CA ALA A 389 -10.57 19.99 11.56
C ALA A 389 -9.46 18.94 11.37
N SER A 390 -8.44 19.03 12.22
CA SER A 390 -7.32 18.09 12.36
C SER A 390 -7.12 17.70 13.82
N GLY A 391 -6.14 16.84 14.11
CA GLY A 391 -5.86 16.37 15.48
C GLY A 391 -6.95 15.44 16.00
N TRP A 392 -7.35 14.48 15.17
CA TRP A 392 -8.31 13.43 15.51
C TRP A 392 -7.65 12.36 16.38
N GLU A 393 -8.42 11.80 17.31
CA GLU A 393 -8.05 10.55 17.99
C GLU A 393 -8.39 9.38 17.07
N ILE A 394 -7.37 8.65 16.61
CA ILE A 394 -7.53 7.49 15.75
C ILE A 394 -7.72 6.24 16.61
N LEU A 395 -8.88 5.62 16.49
CA LEU A 395 -9.29 4.43 17.25
C LEU A 395 -9.10 3.15 16.42
N GLY A 396 -9.33 3.24 15.11
CA GLY A 396 -9.40 2.09 14.20
C GLY A 396 -10.75 1.35 14.27
N GLY A 397 -10.92 0.29 13.47
CA GLY A 397 -12.17 -0.47 13.43
C GLY A 397 -13.36 0.34 12.90
N GLU A 398 -14.58 -0.06 13.27
CA GLU A 398 -15.80 0.58 12.76
C GLU A 398 -15.95 2.03 13.25
N TYR A 399 -15.81 2.28 14.55
CA TYR A 399 -15.76 3.64 15.10
C TYR A 399 -14.32 4.15 14.98
N PHE A 400 -14.00 4.65 13.79
CA PHE A 400 -12.64 4.77 13.29
C PHE A 400 -11.86 5.93 13.93
N ALA A 401 -12.50 7.09 14.11
CA ALA A 401 -11.86 8.25 14.70
C ALA A 401 -12.86 9.17 15.39
N LYS A 402 -12.37 10.02 16.30
CA LYS A 402 -13.18 11.06 16.94
C LYS A 402 -12.41 12.33 17.18
N LYS A 403 -13.13 13.44 17.31
CA LYS A 403 -12.61 14.73 17.77
C LYS A 403 -13.64 15.33 18.72
N GLU A 404 -13.21 15.74 19.91
CA GLU A 404 -14.06 16.32 20.94
C GLU A 404 -13.46 17.67 21.35
N TRP A 405 -14.31 18.65 21.65
CA TRP A 405 -13.84 19.97 22.10
C TRP A 405 -14.78 20.60 23.12
N THR A 406 -14.21 21.55 23.86
CA THR A 406 -14.93 22.52 24.66
C THR A 406 -14.28 23.86 24.42
N LYS A 407 -15.05 24.83 23.92
CA LYS A 407 -14.59 26.17 23.58
C LYS A 407 -15.42 27.18 24.35
N ASN A 408 -14.78 28.27 24.76
CA ASN A 408 -15.44 29.33 25.49
C ASN A 408 -14.83 30.70 25.15
N ASP A 409 -15.68 31.71 25.07
CA ASP A 409 -15.28 33.11 24.99
C ASP A 409 -15.93 33.87 26.16
N ALA A 410 -15.14 34.11 27.20
CA ALA A 410 -15.58 34.80 28.41
C ALA A 410 -15.90 36.27 28.19
N SER A 411 -15.46 36.89 27.08
CA SER A 411 -15.74 38.30 26.79
C SER A 411 -17.20 38.53 26.38
N ILE A 412 -17.85 37.49 25.85
CA ILE A 412 -19.23 37.50 25.37
C ILE A 412 -20.07 36.36 25.99
N ASP A 413 -19.56 35.71 27.03
CA ASP A 413 -20.21 34.63 27.80
C ASP A 413 -20.84 33.54 26.91
N ILE A 414 -20.02 33.03 25.97
CA ILE A 414 -20.36 31.91 25.09
C ILE A 414 -19.56 30.68 25.52
N THR A 415 -20.22 29.53 25.60
CA THR A 415 -19.59 28.21 25.75
C THR A 415 -20.17 27.24 24.74
N GLU A 416 -19.32 26.36 24.19
CA GLU A 416 -19.72 25.30 23.28
C GLU A 416 -18.98 24.00 23.61
N VAL A 417 -19.70 22.88 23.54
CA VAL A 417 -19.16 21.53 23.58
C VAL A 417 -19.57 20.82 22.31
N GLY A 418 -18.61 20.21 21.62
CA GLY A 418 -18.92 19.54 20.36
C GLY A 418 -18.08 18.30 20.13
N THR A 419 -18.59 17.46 19.22
CA THR A 419 -17.96 16.21 18.83
C THR A 419 -18.12 15.95 17.34
N PHE A 420 -17.07 15.40 16.75
CA PHE A 420 -17.11 14.65 15.51
C PHE A 420 -16.82 13.18 15.81
N LYS A 421 -17.67 12.29 15.30
CA LYS A 421 -17.46 10.84 15.34
C LYS A 421 -17.45 10.32 13.92
N LEU A 422 -16.39 9.62 13.54
CA LEU A 422 -16.19 9.11 12.20
C LEU A 422 -16.26 7.58 12.23
N TYR A 423 -17.22 7.02 11.51
CA TYR A 423 -17.38 5.58 11.37
C TYR A 423 -16.96 5.13 9.97
N HIS A 424 -16.14 4.08 9.88
CA HIS A 424 -15.80 3.46 8.61
C HIS A 424 -16.88 2.44 8.24
N ARG A 425 -17.53 2.66 7.09
CA ARG A 425 -18.73 1.94 6.62
C ARG A 425 -18.55 1.47 5.17
N PRO A 426 -17.65 0.51 4.93
CA PRO A 426 -17.39 -0.01 3.58
C PRO A 426 -18.65 -0.67 2.99
N GLU A 427 -18.84 -0.57 1.67
CA GLU A 427 -19.99 -1.14 0.92
C GLU A 427 -19.87 -2.63 0.66
#